data_AF-A0A1A9ZCJ0-F1
#
_entry.id   AF-A0A1A9ZCJ0-F1
#
_cell.length_a   1.000
_cell.length_b   1.000
_cell.length_c   1.000
_cell.angle_alpha   90.00
_cell.angle_beta   90.00
_cell.angle_gamma   90.00
#
_symmetry.space_group_name_H-M   'P 1'
#
loop_
_entity.id
_entity.type
_entity.pdbx_description
1 polymer ?
#
loop_
_entity_poly.entity_id
_entity_poly.type
_entity_poly.pdbx_seq_one_letter_code
_entity_poly.pdbx_strand_id
1 'polypeptide(L)'
;MIGSVSIPISGLPMNHKVFFDWGFQMNYQMPFNLSEFYMVPIWSTVGSNVQKRHVRYRTDFTAKELYEGLKDLLESYGFHKSCLARSMCELARRPFDDSYKNILTDILTFLLTPSLHEEHFLAANTENSIYNQAELISSGTGHSCSFLYQNCTIDLLSLISRY
;
A
#
# COMPACT_ATOMS: atom_id res chain seq x y z
N MET A 1 -7.74 -25.27 22.25
CA MET A 1 -7.71 -24.57 23.55
C MET A 1 -9.07 -24.77 24.22
N ILE A 2 -9.11 -25.03 25.52
CA ILE A 2 -10.36 -25.28 26.26
C ILE A 2 -10.56 -24.13 27.24
N GLY A 3 -11.76 -23.56 27.27
CA GLY A 3 -12.17 -22.55 28.24
C GLY A 3 -13.59 -22.81 28.70
N SER A 4 -13.88 -22.52 29.96
CA SER A 4 -15.23 -22.61 30.52
C SER A 4 -15.60 -21.33 31.25
N VAL A 5 -16.90 -21.03 31.26
CA VAL A 5 -17.45 -19.90 32.01
C VAL A 5 -18.65 -20.42 32.79
N SER A 6 -18.59 -20.25 34.11
CA SER A 6 -19.66 -20.65 35.05
C SER A 6 -20.23 -19.43 35.75
N ILE A 7 -21.56 -19.29 35.79
CA ILE A 7 -22.23 -18.18 36.48
C ILE A 7 -23.24 -18.74 37.50
N PRO A 8 -23.20 -18.34 38.77
CA PRO A 8 -24.17 -18.77 39.77
C PRO A 8 -25.48 -18.00 39.62
N ILE A 9 -26.60 -18.72 39.54
CA ILE A 9 -27.92 -18.09 39.46
C ILE A 9 -28.44 -17.87 40.89
N SER A 10 -28.36 -16.63 41.36
CA SER A 10 -28.84 -16.23 42.68
C SER A 10 -30.22 -15.57 42.53
N GLY A 11 -31.28 -16.19 43.05
CA GLY A 11 -32.64 -15.63 43.00
C GLY A 11 -33.79 -16.62 42.76
N LEU A 12 -33.56 -17.93 42.79
CA LEU A 12 -34.61 -18.94 42.63
C LEU A 12 -35.38 -19.15 43.95
N PRO A 13 -36.73 -19.12 43.95
CA PRO A 13 -37.50 -19.46 45.13
C PRO A 13 -37.43 -20.98 45.41
N MET A 14 -37.06 -21.28 46.66
CA MET A 14 -37.03 -22.59 47.34
C MET A 14 -35.76 -23.46 47.16
N ASN A 15 -34.94 -23.46 48.24
CA ASN A 15 -33.94 -24.42 48.74
C ASN A 15 -32.95 -25.17 47.82
N HIS A 16 -32.89 -24.89 46.52
CA HIS A 16 -31.96 -25.57 45.61
C HIS A 16 -30.95 -24.59 45.00
N LYS A 17 -29.66 -24.92 45.11
CA LYS A 17 -28.57 -24.20 44.44
C LYS A 17 -28.36 -24.80 43.06
N VAL A 18 -28.54 -24.01 42.02
CA VAL A 18 -28.36 -24.43 40.62
C VAL A 18 -27.14 -23.73 40.05
N PHE A 19 -26.24 -24.50 39.45
CA PHE A 19 -25.06 -24.01 38.74
C PHE A 19 -25.21 -24.33 37.26
N PHE A 20 -24.86 -23.36 36.41
CA PHE A 20 -24.90 -23.51 34.97
C PHE A 20 -23.51 -23.22 34.42
N ASP A 21 -22.93 -24.20 33.74
CA ASP A 21 -21.59 -24.14 33.17
C ASP A 21 -21.67 -24.26 31.65
N TRP A 22 -20.95 -23.38 30.97
CA TRP A 22 -20.77 -23.43 29.53
C TRP A 22 -19.30 -23.76 29.22
N GLY A 23 -19.08 -24.96 28.72
CA GLY A 23 -17.79 -25.40 28.19
C GLY A 23 -17.69 -25.13 26.69
N PHE A 24 -16.63 -24.43 26.29
CA PHE A 24 -16.30 -24.23 24.88
C PHE A 24 -15.00 -24.96 24.56
N GLN A 25 -15.08 -25.92 23.63
CA GLN A 25 -13.91 -26.60 23.10
C GLN A 25 -13.72 -26.18 21.65
N MET A 26 -12.63 -25.46 21.41
CA MET A 26 -12.22 -25.11 20.05
C MET A 26 -11.11 -26.06 19.62
N ASN A 27 -11.46 -26.94 18.66
CA ASN A 27 -10.52 -27.80 17.96
C ASN A 27 -10.25 -27.17 16.59
N TYR A 28 -9.10 -26.50 16.47
CA TYR A 28 -8.65 -25.96 15.20
C TYR A 28 -7.75 -27.00 14.51
N GLN A 29 -8.18 -27.48 13.34
CA GLN A 29 -7.27 -28.16 12.44
C GLN A 29 -6.44 -27.07 11.75
N MET A 30 -5.20 -26.91 12.19
CA MET A 30 -4.32 -25.89 11.62
C MET A 30 -4.07 -26.19 10.14
N PRO A 31 -4.29 -25.21 9.25
CA PRO A 31 -4.03 -25.42 7.84
C PRO A 31 -2.52 -25.51 7.60
N PHE A 32 -2.06 -26.66 7.14
CA PHE A 32 -0.65 -26.86 6.75
C PHE A 32 -0.38 -26.34 5.33
N ASN A 33 -1.42 -25.88 4.63
CA ASN A 33 -1.35 -25.47 3.24
C ASN A 33 -1.81 -24.02 3.06
N LEU A 34 -1.08 -23.27 2.22
CA LEU A 34 -1.33 -21.84 2.00
C LEU A 34 -2.73 -21.57 1.43
N SER A 35 -3.26 -22.49 0.64
CA SER A 35 -4.59 -22.39 0.01
C SER A 35 -5.73 -22.33 1.02
N GLU A 36 -5.57 -22.97 2.19
CA GLU A 36 -6.60 -23.05 3.22
C GLU A 36 -6.75 -21.75 4.03
N PHE A 37 -5.73 -20.86 3.99
CA PHE A 37 -5.84 -19.51 4.55
C PHE A 37 -6.79 -18.60 3.75
N TYR A 38 -7.12 -18.94 2.51
CA TYR A 38 -7.95 -18.12 1.63
C TYR A 38 -9.46 -18.43 1.72
N MET A 39 -9.87 -19.37 2.58
CA MET A 39 -11.29 -19.73 2.78
C MET A 39 -11.83 -19.20 4.12
N VAL A 40 -11.67 -17.91 4.38
CA VAL A 40 -12.33 -17.24 5.51
C VAL A 40 -13.64 -16.60 4.99
N PRO A 41 -14.82 -16.85 5.59
CA PRO A 41 -16.10 -16.29 5.12
C PRO A 41 -16.27 -14.78 5.40
N ILE A 42 -15.15 -14.04 5.53
CA ILE A 42 -15.09 -12.58 5.68
C ILE A 42 -15.02 -11.89 4.30
N TRP A 43 -14.75 -12.65 3.22
CA TRP A 43 -14.44 -12.11 1.90
C TRP A 43 -15.62 -12.33 0.96
N SER A 44 -16.03 -11.27 0.26
CA SER A 44 -17.21 -11.29 -0.61
C SER A 44 -17.03 -12.27 -1.77
N THR A 45 -17.85 -13.32 -1.81
CA THR A 45 -17.99 -14.19 -2.98
C THR A 45 -18.77 -13.47 -4.09
N VAL A 46 -18.54 -13.88 -5.34
CA VAL A 46 -19.23 -13.42 -6.55
C VAL A 46 -20.73 -13.70 -6.41
N GLY A 47 -21.48 -12.75 -5.85
CA GLY A 47 -22.90 -12.90 -5.50
C GLY A 47 -23.31 -12.28 -4.15
N SER A 48 -22.36 -11.87 -3.33
CA SER A 48 -22.65 -11.19 -2.06
C SER A 48 -22.74 -9.66 -2.26
N ASN A 49 -23.92 -9.07 -2.00
CA ASN A 49 -24.14 -7.62 -1.91
C ASN A 49 -23.57 -7.03 -0.60
N VAL A 50 -22.43 -7.54 -0.13
CA VAL A 50 -21.74 -6.99 1.03
C VAL A 50 -20.87 -5.85 0.51
N GLN A 51 -21.32 -4.61 0.67
CA GLN A 51 -20.47 -3.46 0.42
C GLN A 51 -19.21 -3.61 1.28
N LYS A 52 -18.04 -3.64 0.63
CA LYS A 52 -16.74 -3.60 1.31
C LYS A 52 -16.76 -2.41 2.26
N ARG A 53 -16.65 -2.65 3.57
CA ARG A 53 -16.40 -1.57 4.52
C ARG A 53 -15.00 -1.05 4.23
N HIS A 54 -14.92 0.12 3.59
CA HIS A 54 -13.67 0.88 3.56
C HIS A 54 -13.40 1.35 4.99
N VAL A 55 -12.56 0.61 5.70
CA VAL A 55 -11.96 1.10 6.94
C VAL A 55 -10.95 2.15 6.50
N ARG A 56 -11.34 3.43 6.48
CA ARG A 56 -10.37 4.53 6.42
C ARG A 56 -9.55 4.45 7.69
N TYR A 57 -8.34 3.93 7.58
CA TYR A 57 -7.43 3.96 8.69
C TYR A 57 -6.95 5.41 8.80
N ARG A 58 -7.03 6.02 9.98
CA ARG A 58 -6.69 7.44 10.19
C ARG A 58 -5.19 7.75 9.99
N THR A 59 -4.40 6.76 9.57
CA THR A 59 -2.99 6.90 9.18
C THR A 59 -2.73 6.39 7.76
N ASP A 60 -3.75 6.40 6.89
CA ASP A 60 -3.57 6.08 5.47
C ASP A 60 -2.73 7.19 4.83
N PHE A 61 -1.44 6.92 4.65
CA PHE A 61 -0.50 7.80 3.98
C PHE A 61 -0.87 7.88 2.50
N THR A 62 -1.20 9.09 2.03
CA THR A 62 -1.62 9.31 0.65
C THR A 62 -0.43 9.32 -0.30
N ALA A 63 -0.66 9.03 -1.58
CA ALA A 63 0.39 9.12 -2.60
C ALA A 63 0.92 10.57 -2.70
N LYS A 64 0.04 11.54 -2.50
CA LYS A 64 0.42 12.95 -2.42
C LYS A 64 1.38 13.24 -1.27
N GLU A 65 1.06 12.82 -0.05
CA GLU A 65 1.91 13.03 1.13
C GLU A 65 3.28 12.34 0.98
N LEU A 66 3.33 11.17 0.34
CA LEU A 66 4.58 10.49 -0.03
C LEU A 66 5.47 11.37 -0.90
N TYR A 67 4.91 11.89 -2.00
CA TYR A 67 5.69 12.67 -2.96
C TYR A 67 6.05 14.07 -2.45
N GLU A 68 5.21 14.68 -1.62
CA GLU A 68 5.56 15.92 -0.92
C GLU A 68 6.74 15.68 0.04
N GLY A 69 6.67 14.64 0.88
CA GLY A 69 7.77 14.30 1.80
C GLY A 69 9.07 13.96 1.08
N LEU A 70 9.00 13.24 -0.05
CA LEU A 70 10.19 12.87 -0.81
C LEU A 70 10.79 14.06 -1.56
N LYS A 71 9.95 15.01 -2.01
CA LYS A 71 10.41 16.28 -2.57
C LYS A 71 11.12 17.12 -1.52
N ASP A 72 10.55 17.28 -0.32
CA ASP A 72 11.16 18.04 0.78
C ASP A 72 12.49 17.42 1.22
N LEU A 73 12.56 16.08 1.27
CA LEU A 73 13.79 15.34 1.52
C LEU A 73 14.85 15.67 0.46
N LEU A 74 14.51 15.61 -0.83
CA LEU A 74 15.44 15.92 -1.92
C LEU A 74 15.92 17.37 -1.88
N GLU A 75 15.03 18.33 -1.59
CA GLU A 75 15.39 19.73 -1.40
C GLU A 75 16.37 19.90 -0.22
N SER A 76 16.17 19.16 0.88
CA SER A 76 17.07 19.19 2.03
C SER A 76 18.49 18.67 1.72
N TYR A 77 18.63 17.76 0.76
CA TYR A 77 19.91 17.28 0.24
C TYR A 77 20.52 18.20 -0.84
N GLY A 78 19.84 19.30 -1.21
CA GLY A 78 20.32 20.28 -2.20
C GLY A 78 19.91 19.99 -3.64
N PHE A 79 18.98 19.06 -3.88
CA PHE A 79 18.42 18.81 -5.21
C PHE A 79 17.31 19.81 -5.54
N HIS A 80 17.14 20.10 -6.83
CA HIS A 80 16.03 20.94 -7.27
C HIS A 80 14.71 20.15 -7.26
N LYS A 81 13.60 20.81 -6.93
CA LYS A 81 12.23 20.23 -6.93
C LYS A 81 11.84 19.43 -8.17
N SER A 82 12.40 19.78 -9.33
CA SER A 82 12.10 19.10 -10.59
C SER A 82 12.86 17.78 -10.76
N CYS A 83 13.86 17.49 -9.93
CA CYS A 83 14.67 16.28 -10.03
C CYS A 83 13.85 15.02 -9.74
N LEU A 84 12.89 15.08 -8.82
CA LEU A 84 12.02 13.94 -8.54
C LEU A 84 11.22 13.52 -9.78
N ALA A 85 10.53 14.47 -10.42
CA ALA A 85 9.78 14.23 -11.64
C ALA A 85 10.68 13.78 -12.81
N ARG A 86 11.92 14.32 -12.88
CA ARG A 86 12.91 13.86 -13.87
C ARG A 86 13.25 12.39 -13.67
N SER A 87 13.52 11.96 -12.43
CA SER A 87 13.86 10.58 -12.14
C SER A 87 12.71 9.62 -12.43
N MET A 88 11.47 10.00 -12.10
CA MET A 88 10.28 9.22 -12.49
C MET A 88 10.17 9.06 -14.02
N CYS A 89 10.34 10.16 -14.77
CA CYS A 89 10.30 10.14 -16.24
C CYS A 89 11.41 9.27 -16.84
N GLU A 90 12.64 9.37 -16.32
CA GLU A 90 13.77 8.56 -16.81
C GLU A 90 13.57 7.08 -16.50
N LEU A 91 13.05 6.74 -15.31
CA LEU A 91 12.76 5.36 -14.93
C LEU A 91 11.62 4.74 -15.76
N ALA A 92 10.54 5.50 -15.98
CA ALA A 92 9.42 5.05 -16.82
C ALA A 92 9.85 4.83 -18.28
N ARG A 93 10.78 5.65 -18.79
CA ARG A 93 11.35 5.49 -20.14
C ARG A 93 12.35 4.34 -20.23
N ARG A 94 13.17 4.14 -19.20
CA ARG A 94 14.23 3.12 -19.12
C ARG A 94 14.16 2.41 -17.76
N PRO A 95 13.33 1.36 -17.66
CA PRO A 95 13.25 0.57 -16.43
C PRO A 95 14.57 -0.16 -16.17
N PHE A 96 14.76 -0.60 -14.92
CA PHE A 96 15.94 -1.40 -14.56
C PHE A 96 15.96 -2.73 -15.34
N ASP A 97 17.17 -3.22 -15.63
CA ASP A 97 17.36 -4.51 -16.31
C ASP A 97 16.83 -5.65 -15.45
N ASP A 98 15.99 -6.50 -16.04
CA ASP A 98 15.42 -7.69 -15.40
C ASP A 98 16.49 -8.70 -14.93
N SER A 99 17.71 -8.59 -15.46
CA SER A 99 18.85 -9.44 -15.09
C SER A 99 19.42 -9.13 -13.70
N TYR A 100 19.18 -7.92 -13.16
CA TYR A 100 19.74 -7.44 -11.89
C TYR A 100 18.63 -7.01 -10.91
N LYS A 101 17.61 -7.85 -10.73
CA LYS A 101 16.53 -7.62 -9.76
C LYS A 101 17.06 -7.70 -8.33
N ASN A 102 17.10 -6.55 -7.68
CA ASN A 102 17.45 -6.41 -6.27
C ASN A 102 16.30 -5.75 -5.52
N ILE A 103 16.26 -5.93 -4.20
CA ILE A 103 15.24 -5.26 -3.39
C ILE A 103 15.28 -3.74 -3.53
N LEU A 104 16.46 -3.16 -3.77
CA LEU A 104 16.62 -1.73 -4.02
C LEU A 104 15.94 -1.30 -5.33
N THR A 105 16.09 -2.07 -6.41
CA THR A 105 15.44 -1.76 -7.69
C THR A 105 13.95 -1.89 -7.58
N ASP A 106 13.45 -2.86 -6.81
CA ASP A 106 12.01 -3.03 -6.57
C ASP A 106 11.43 -1.88 -5.75
N ILE A 107 12.15 -1.43 -4.71
CA ILE A 107 11.76 -0.26 -3.91
C ILE A 107 11.75 1.00 -4.77
N LEU A 108 12.79 1.24 -5.57
CA LEU A 108 12.86 2.41 -6.44
C LEU A 108 11.77 2.37 -7.52
N THR A 109 11.52 1.21 -8.11
CA THR A 109 10.43 1.02 -9.08
C THR A 109 9.08 1.27 -8.44
N PHE A 110 8.83 0.75 -7.25
CA PHE A 110 7.61 1.04 -6.51
C PHE A 110 7.46 2.55 -6.25
N LEU A 111 8.44 3.19 -5.59
CA LEU A 111 8.34 4.60 -5.19
C LEU A 111 8.24 5.57 -6.38
N LEU A 112 8.98 5.31 -7.47
CA LEU A 112 9.10 6.23 -8.60
C LEU A 112 8.12 5.92 -9.75
N THR A 113 7.17 5.01 -9.55
CA THR A 113 6.13 4.70 -10.54
C THR A 113 4.76 5.13 -10.00
N PRO A 114 4.36 6.38 -10.25
CA PRO A 114 3.16 6.96 -9.64
C PRO A 114 1.86 6.27 -10.08
N SER A 115 1.82 5.61 -11.24
CA SER A 115 0.71 4.74 -11.65
C SER A 115 0.45 3.55 -10.70
N LEU A 116 1.44 3.09 -9.93
CA LEU A 116 1.25 2.03 -8.94
C LEU A 116 0.53 2.50 -7.67
N HIS A 117 0.49 3.80 -7.42
CA HIS A 117 -0.08 4.39 -6.20
C HIS A 117 -1.46 5.01 -6.44
N GLU A 118 -2.20 4.54 -7.45
CA GLU A 118 -3.48 5.12 -7.85
C GLU A 118 -4.47 5.20 -6.67
N GLU A 119 -4.80 6.44 -6.31
CA GLU A 119 -5.80 6.75 -5.29
C GLU A 119 -7.19 6.37 -5.82
N HIS A 120 -7.63 5.17 -5.50
CA HIS A 120 -8.96 4.70 -5.89
C HIS A 120 -10.08 5.50 -5.19
N PHE A 121 -10.75 6.31 -6.02
CA PHE A 121 -12.12 6.84 -5.96
C PHE A 121 -12.44 7.95 -4.93
N LEU A 122 -12.90 9.07 -5.49
CA LEU A 122 -13.58 10.23 -4.87
C LEU A 122 -12.73 11.47 -4.54
N ALA A 123 -11.66 11.71 -5.30
CA ALA A 123 -11.17 13.07 -5.54
C ALA A 123 -10.97 13.30 -7.04
N ALA A 124 -12.01 12.97 -7.82
CA ALA A 124 -12.22 13.61 -9.11
C ALA A 124 -12.42 15.11 -8.82
N ASN A 125 -11.34 15.87 -8.92
CA ASN A 125 -11.23 17.07 -9.75
C ASN A 125 -10.00 17.86 -9.29
N THR A 126 -9.02 17.99 -10.19
CA THR A 126 -7.97 19.03 -10.20
C THR A 126 -6.60 18.74 -9.61
N GLU A 127 -6.16 17.50 -9.41
CA GLU A 127 -4.71 17.26 -9.31
C GLU A 127 -4.32 16.00 -10.09
N ASN A 128 -4.33 16.12 -11.43
CA ASN A 128 -3.38 15.35 -12.25
C ASN A 128 -1.99 15.69 -11.72
N SER A 129 -1.48 14.86 -10.81
CA SER A 129 -0.18 15.11 -10.19
C SER A 129 0.85 15.31 -11.31
N ILE A 130 1.73 16.30 -11.13
CA ILE A 130 2.83 16.58 -12.08
C ILE A 130 3.66 15.30 -12.34
N TYR A 131 3.64 14.36 -11.38
CA TYR A 131 4.26 13.04 -11.43
C TYR A 131 3.54 12.06 -12.36
N ASN A 132 2.20 11.98 -12.34
CA ASN A 132 1.44 11.18 -13.32
C ASN A 132 1.67 11.69 -14.74
N GLN A 133 1.74 13.02 -14.91
CA GLN A 133 2.06 13.61 -16.21
C GLN A 133 3.48 13.27 -16.65
N ALA A 134 4.45 13.24 -15.72
CA ALA A 134 5.82 12.86 -16.03
C ALA A 134 5.92 11.45 -16.63
N GLU A 135 5.17 10.48 -16.06
CA GLU A 135 5.10 9.10 -16.55
C GLU A 135 4.41 8.97 -17.92
N LEU A 136 3.32 9.71 -18.13
CA LEU A 136 2.60 9.74 -19.41
C LEU A 136 3.47 10.35 -20.53
N ILE A 137 4.19 11.43 -20.23
CA ILE A 137 5.05 12.10 -21.20
C ILE A 137 6.23 11.20 -21.58
N SER A 138 6.82 10.44 -20.64
CA SER A 138 7.87 9.46 -20.94
C SER A 138 7.41 8.34 -21.86
N SER A 139 6.13 7.94 -21.78
CA SER A 139 5.56 6.85 -22.59
C SER A 139 5.14 7.31 -24.00
N GLY A 140 4.67 8.56 -24.13
CA GLY A 140 4.09 9.07 -25.37
C GLY A 140 4.99 9.96 -26.23
N THR A 141 6.04 10.56 -25.68
CA THR A 141 6.87 11.55 -26.41
C THR A 141 8.32 11.10 -26.55
N GLY A 142 8.88 11.26 -27.75
CA GLY A 142 10.29 10.96 -28.05
C GLY A 142 11.29 11.94 -27.42
N HIS A 143 10.84 12.94 -26.65
CA HIS A 143 11.70 13.92 -26.02
C HIS A 143 12.46 13.33 -24.83
N SER A 144 13.70 13.77 -24.63
CA SER A 144 14.52 13.35 -23.48
C SER A 144 14.01 14.02 -22.20
N CYS A 145 13.74 13.27 -21.14
CA CYS A 145 13.29 13.80 -19.84
C CYS A 145 14.27 14.86 -19.28
N SER A 146 15.56 14.71 -19.57
CA SER A 146 16.60 15.69 -19.28
C SER A 146 16.34 17.09 -19.89
N PHE A 147 15.72 17.18 -21.07
CA PHE A 147 15.35 18.45 -21.71
C PHE A 147 14.05 19.05 -21.14
N LEU A 148 13.15 18.22 -20.63
CA LEU A 148 11.91 18.68 -20.00
C LEU A 148 12.18 19.25 -18.59
N TYR A 149 13.17 18.71 -17.89
CA TYR A 149 13.52 19.10 -16.52
C TYR A 149 14.94 19.68 -16.41
N GLN A 150 15.23 20.73 -17.19
CA GLN A 150 16.56 21.37 -17.29
C GLN A 150 17.07 21.95 -15.96
N ASN A 151 16.16 22.34 -15.07
CA ASN A 151 16.52 22.90 -13.76
C ASN A 151 17.11 21.85 -12.80
N CYS A 152 17.02 20.56 -13.14
CA CYS A 152 17.68 19.52 -12.38
C CYS A 152 19.10 19.30 -12.93
N THR A 153 20.13 19.71 -12.19
CA THR A 153 21.53 19.54 -12.61
C THR A 153 22.11 18.17 -12.25
N ILE A 154 21.63 17.56 -11.15
CA ILE A 154 22.09 16.26 -10.65
C ILE A 154 20.91 15.29 -10.64
N ASP A 155 21.03 14.17 -11.33
CA ASP A 155 19.99 13.14 -11.39
C ASP A 155 20.18 12.10 -10.28
N LEU A 156 19.11 11.80 -9.53
CA LEU A 156 19.11 10.85 -8.42
C LEU A 156 19.46 9.44 -8.91
N LEU A 157 18.88 9.02 -10.03
CA LEU A 157 19.10 7.68 -10.59
C LEU A 157 20.56 7.49 -10.99
N SER A 158 21.20 8.52 -11.53
CA SER A 158 22.63 8.47 -11.92
C SER A 158 23.59 8.28 -10.74
N LEU A 159 23.18 8.65 -9.52
CA LEU A 159 23.96 8.41 -8.30
C LEU A 159 23.82 6.97 -7.82
N ILE A 160 22.64 6.36 -8.02
CA ILE A 160 22.33 5.02 -7.53
C ILE A 160 22.74 3.94 -8.54
N SER A 161 22.61 4.20 -9.85
CA SER A 161 22.96 3.24 -10.91
C SER A 161 24.45 3.13 -11.21
N ARG A 162 25.29 4.00 -10.62
CA ARG A 162 26.75 3.93 -10.73
C ARG A 162 27.40 2.91 -9.79
N TYR A 163 26.60 2.17 -9.02
CA TYR A 163 27.04 1.11 -8.11
C TYR A 163 26.48 -0.25 -8.52
#